data_AF-A0A2G9MZS3-F1
#
_entry.id   AF-A0A2G9MZS3-F1
#
_cell.length_a   1.000
_cell.length_b   1.000
_cell.length_c   1.000
_cell.angle_alpha   90.00
_cell.angle_beta   90.00
_cell.angle_gamma   90.00
#
_symmetry.space_group_name_H-M   'P 1'
#
loop_
_entity.id
_entity.type
_entity.pdbx_description
1 polymer ?
#
loop_
_entity_poly.entity_id
_entity_poly.type
_entity_poly.pdbx_seq_one_letter_code
_entity_poly.pdbx_strand_id
1 'polypeptide(L)'
;KALVDIGEAVGIVAAQSIGEPGTQMSLAYDEKVLVSDCGEVNAVKIGEFIDGMMERFGSSCEDGHEICKPKAEIMVPSLAKNEKVEWKQATLLSRHACKEKLLELSLRSGRKITATPFHSFVIRRDNLLVPVSGSSLKKGDRLPVLRNLACPPGIAVKAVDIVPALQMAMKHMSSSNGLVYAYPREGSKPLPRQLELDGEFGWLLGIYLAEGNSTHNFTSISNTDLTIQQKIRDFAKAHGLTTNEYDNPRGFSLSHDIRINSALLAEFLKAVCGTSSYSKRVPLFAYSANEKFISSLLRGYFDGDGNVSVERRVIRASSKSKELIDGICLLLARLGIFAGKRSDKKTHN
;
A
#
# COMPACT_ATOMS: atom_id res chain seq x y z
N LYS A 1 -30.98 -8.92 -23.48
CA LYS A 1 -30.46 -7.53 -23.33
C LYS A 1 -29.47 -7.53 -22.17
N ALA A 2 -28.18 -7.69 -22.42
CA ALA A 2 -27.16 -7.58 -21.39
C ALA A 2 -26.91 -6.09 -21.11
N LEU A 3 -27.17 -5.66 -19.87
CA LEU A 3 -26.83 -4.33 -19.39
C LEU A 3 -25.32 -4.30 -19.19
N VAL A 4 -24.59 -3.76 -20.17
CA VAL A 4 -23.15 -3.52 -20.06
C VAL A 4 -22.92 -2.44 -19.00
N ASP A 5 -21.96 -2.69 -18.09
CA ASP A 5 -21.57 -1.77 -17.03
C ASP A 5 -20.50 -0.78 -17.53
N ILE A 6 -20.46 0.43 -16.95
CA ILE A 6 -19.62 1.54 -17.42
C ILE A 6 -18.33 1.61 -16.57
N GLY A 7 -17.20 1.19 -17.17
CA GLY A 7 -15.88 1.85 -17.21
C GLY A 7 -15.03 2.11 -15.95
N GLU A 8 -13.70 2.08 -16.13
CA GLU A 8 -12.62 2.09 -15.14
C GLU A 8 -12.23 3.44 -14.50
N ALA A 9 -11.71 3.39 -13.26
CA ALA A 9 -11.08 4.51 -12.56
C ALA A 9 -9.56 4.56 -12.82
N VAL A 10 -8.98 5.77 -12.87
CA VAL A 10 -7.56 5.92 -13.24
C VAL A 10 -6.61 5.90 -12.04
N GLY A 11 -5.60 5.04 -12.11
CA GLY A 11 -4.52 4.89 -11.13
C GLY A 11 -4.42 3.45 -10.61
N ILE A 12 -4.00 3.28 -9.35
CA ILE A 12 -3.81 1.98 -8.66
C ILE A 12 -5.11 1.13 -8.54
N VAL A 13 -6.21 1.52 -9.21
CA VAL A 13 -7.58 1.19 -8.76
C VAL A 13 -8.56 0.89 -9.89
N ALA A 14 -8.14 0.39 -11.03
CA ALA A 14 -9.04 -0.39 -11.87
C ALA A 14 -8.25 -1.32 -12.81
N ALA A 15 -8.63 -2.59 -12.82
CA ALA A 15 -8.12 -3.63 -13.72
C ALA A 15 -9.31 -4.34 -14.39
N GLN A 16 -10.30 -3.58 -14.84
CA GLN A 16 -11.57 -4.09 -15.35
C GLN A 16 -11.78 -3.67 -16.82
N SER A 17 -11.41 -4.56 -17.73
CA SER A 17 -11.83 -4.48 -19.12
C SER A 17 -13.30 -4.95 -19.27
N ILE A 18 -14.16 -4.17 -19.94
CA ILE A 18 -15.52 -4.59 -20.33
C ILE A 18 -15.65 -4.53 -21.85
N GLY A 19 -15.84 -5.71 -22.45
CA GLY A 19 -16.57 -5.99 -23.70
C GLY A 19 -16.52 -4.98 -24.85
N GLU A 20 -15.49 -5.07 -25.69
CA GLU A 20 -15.59 -4.94 -27.15
C GLU A 20 -14.81 -6.10 -27.79
N PRO A 21 -15.27 -6.69 -28.92
CA PRO A 21 -14.48 -7.65 -29.70
C PRO A 21 -13.34 -6.88 -30.39
N GLY A 22 -12.22 -6.74 -29.68
CA GLY A 22 -11.08 -5.90 -30.05
C GLY A 22 -10.09 -5.82 -28.89
N THR A 23 -9.47 -6.95 -28.60
CA THR A 23 -8.61 -7.23 -27.44
C THR A 23 -7.26 -6.50 -27.49
N GLN A 24 -7.25 -5.19 -27.23
CA GLN A 24 -6.01 -4.46 -26.92
C GLN A 24 -6.15 -3.47 -25.77
N MET A 25 -7.00 -3.79 -24.79
CA MET A 25 -7.15 -2.98 -23.57
C MET A 25 -6.29 -3.57 -22.45
N SER A 26 -5.10 -3.02 -22.20
CA SER A 26 -4.22 -3.52 -21.12
C SER A 26 -3.38 -2.44 -20.47
N LEU A 27 -3.03 -2.70 -19.21
CA LEU A 27 -2.07 -1.93 -18.44
C LEU A 27 -0.65 -2.43 -18.69
N ALA A 28 0.36 -1.60 -18.40
CA ALA A 28 1.75 -2.04 -18.44
C ALA A 28 2.01 -3.11 -17.36
N TYR A 29 2.96 -4.00 -17.61
CA TYR A 29 3.30 -5.12 -16.72
C TYR A 29 3.58 -4.68 -15.26
N ASP A 30 4.33 -3.58 -15.11
CA ASP A 30 4.74 -3.03 -13.81
C ASP A 30 3.69 -2.10 -13.17
N GLU A 31 2.55 -1.86 -13.81
CA GLU A 31 1.48 -1.06 -13.19
C GLU A 31 0.91 -1.76 -11.97
N LYS A 32 0.56 -0.96 -10.96
CA LYS A 32 0.02 -1.48 -9.71
C LYS A 32 -1.48 -1.48 -9.69
N VAL A 33 -2.04 -2.57 -9.19
CA VAL A 33 -3.48 -2.77 -9.03
C VAL A 33 -3.78 -3.26 -7.62
N LEU A 34 -4.93 -2.84 -7.11
CA LEU A 34 -5.49 -3.40 -5.89
C LEU A 34 -6.26 -4.67 -6.22
N VAL A 35 -5.89 -5.75 -5.55
CA VAL A 35 -6.59 -7.03 -5.60
C VAL A 35 -6.88 -7.46 -4.18
N SER A 36 -8.04 -8.06 -3.97
CA SER A 36 -8.33 -8.82 -2.77
C SER A 36 -8.29 -10.29 -3.14
N ASP A 37 -7.32 -11.01 -2.58
CA ASP A 37 -7.13 -12.46 -2.75
C ASP A 37 -6.98 -13.08 -1.37
N CYS A 38 -7.60 -14.24 -1.16
CA CYS A 38 -7.58 -14.98 0.11
C CYS A 38 -7.99 -14.15 1.34
N GLY A 39 -8.87 -13.17 1.17
CA GLY A 39 -9.35 -12.30 2.26
C GLY A 39 -8.37 -11.19 2.67
N GLU A 40 -7.35 -10.91 1.85
CA GLU A 40 -6.41 -9.82 2.06
C GLU A 40 -6.35 -8.88 0.86
N VAL A 41 -6.27 -7.58 1.12
CA VAL A 41 -6.11 -6.56 0.08
C VAL A 41 -4.63 -6.31 -0.14
N ASN A 42 -4.19 -6.44 -1.38
CA ASN A 42 -2.81 -6.28 -1.78
C ASN A 42 -2.69 -5.27 -2.94
N ALA A 43 -1.68 -4.41 -2.86
CA ALA A 43 -1.25 -3.58 -3.98
C ALA A 43 -0.11 -4.32 -4.71
N VAL A 44 -0.43 -4.95 -5.83
CA VAL A 44 0.48 -5.83 -6.58
C VAL A 44 0.77 -5.25 -7.94
N LYS A 45 1.91 -5.62 -8.53
CA LYS A 45 2.12 -5.40 -9.96
C LYS A 45 1.21 -6.35 -10.75
N ILE A 46 0.47 -5.80 -11.70
CA ILE A 46 -0.54 -6.58 -12.44
C ILE A 46 0.10 -7.72 -13.24
N GLY A 47 1.28 -7.50 -13.83
CA GLY A 47 1.99 -8.52 -14.59
C GLY A 47 2.39 -9.73 -13.75
N GLU A 48 3.12 -9.49 -12.65
CA GLU A 48 3.55 -10.54 -11.71
C GLU A 48 2.34 -11.30 -11.13
N PHE A 49 1.25 -10.59 -10.84
CA PHE A 49 0.01 -11.19 -10.35
C PHE A 49 -0.65 -12.10 -11.39
N ILE A 50 -0.79 -11.64 -12.63
CA ILE A 50 -1.40 -12.44 -13.71
C ILE A 50 -0.55 -13.66 -14.01
N ASP A 51 0.77 -13.52 -14.10
CA ASP A 51 1.70 -14.62 -14.35
C ASP A 51 1.56 -15.70 -13.28
N GLY A 52 1.58 -15.31 -11.99
CA GLY A 52 1.40 -16.25 -10.89
C GLY A 52 0.02 -16.94 -10.87
N MET A 53 -1.04 -16.24 -11.27
CA MET A 53 -2.38 -16.85 -11.39
C MET A 53 -2.45 -17.86 -12.54
N MET A 54 -1.81 -17.56 -13.68
CA MET A 54 -1.72 -18.47 -14.83
C MET A 54 -0.89 -19.71 -14.50
N GLU A 55 0.22 -19.56 -13.79
CA GLU A 55 1.01 -20.70 -13.30
C GLU A 55 0.21 -21.58 -12.33
N ARG A 56 -0.60 -20.96 -11.46
CA ARG A 56 -1.37 -21.67 -10.44
C ARG A 56 -2.62 -22.36 -10.99
N PHE A 57 -3.36 -21.74 -11.90
CA PHE A 57 -4.68 -22.22 -12.35
C PHE A 57 -4.70 -22.74 -13.78
N GLY A 58 -3.60 -22.57 -14.52
CA GLY A 58 -3.52 -22.83 -15.94
C GLY A 58 -4.09 -21.69 -16.78
N SER A 59 -3.62 -21.62 -18.02
CA SER A 59 -4.08 -20.65 -19.02
C SER A 59 -4.48 -21.35 -20.32
N SER A 60 -5.24 -20.64 -21.15
CA SER A 60 -5.55 -21.03 -22.52
C SER A 60 -5.35 -19.84 -23.46
N CYS A 61 -5.06 -20.11 -24.73
CA CYS A 61 -4.95 -19.07 -25.74
C CYS A 61 -6.26 -18.93 -26.52
N GLU A 62 -6.83 -17.74 -26.55
CA GLU A 62 -8.00 -17.36 -27.34
C GLU A 62 -7.65 -16.09 -28.14
N ASP A 63 -7.79 -16.14 -29.47
CA ASP A 63 -7.55 -15.00 -30.38
C ASP A 63 -6.18 -14.29 -30.22
N GLY A 64 -5.14 -15.02 -29.83
CA GLY A 64 -3.80 -14.45 -29.60
C GLY A 64 -3.61 -13.84 -28.19
N HIS A 65 -4.60 -14.00 -27.32
CA HIS A 65 -4.56 -13.61 -25.91
C HIS A 65 -4.44 -14.84 -25.04
N GLU A 66 -3.56 -14.79 -24.06
CA GLU A 66 -3.49 -15.81 -23.04
C GLU A 66 -4.42 -15.41 -21.90
N ILE A 67 -5.34 -16.30 -21.53
CA ILE A 67 -6.40 -16.06 -20.58
C ILE A 67 -6.39 -17.09 -19.46
N CYS A 68 -6.83 -16.69 -18.27
CA CYS A 68 -7.01 -17.54 -17.11
C CYS A 68 -8.33 -17.21 -16.43
N LYS A 69 -9.15 -18.24 -16.19
CA LYS A 69 -10.35 -18.13 -15.34
C LYS A 69 -9.96 -18.52 -13.92
N PRO A 70 -9.81 -17.55 -13.00
CA PRO A 70 -9.34 -17.85 -11.66
C PRO A 70 -10.36 -18.75 -10.93
N LYS A 71 -9.86 -19.82 -10.28
CA LYS A 71 -10.68 -20.68 -9.42
C LYS A 71 -10.80 -20.13 -7.99
N ALA A 72 -10.10 -19.04 -7.69
CA ALA A 72 -10.16 -18.32 -6.42
C ALA A 72 -11.10 -17.11 -6.50
N GLU A 73 -11.60 -16.68 -5.35
CA GLU A 73 -12.33 -15.42 -5.21
C GLU A 73 -11.33 -14.26 -5.26
N ILE A 74 -11.24 -13.60 -6.41
CA ILE A 74 -10.36 -12.46 -6.65
C ILE A 74 -11.26 -11.25 -6.84
N MET A 75 -11.22 -10.32 -5.90
CA MET A 75 -12.03 -9.11 -5.95
C MET A 75 -11.17 -7.91 -6.33
N VAL A 76 -11.69 -7.05 -7.20
CA VAL A 76 -11.03 -5.80 -7.61
C VAL A 76 -11.96 -4.61 -7.35
N PRO A 77 -11.41 -3.43 -7.00
CA PRO A 77 -12.22 -2.24 -6.87
C PRO A 77 -12.64 -1.75 -8.27
N SER A 78 -13.95 -1.52 -8.42
CA SER A 78 -14.59 -1.17 -9.69
C SER A 78 -15.46 0.06 -9.52
N LEU A 79 -15.51 0.92 -10.54
CA LEU A 79 -16.41 2.07 -10.57
C LEU A 79 -17.81 1.61 -10.99
N ALA A 80 -18.81 1.90 -10.15
CA ALA A 80 -20.20 1.60 -10.42
C ALA A 80 -20.94 2.80 -11.04
N LYS A 81 -22.11 2.56 -11.64
CA LYS A 81 -22.93 3.60 -12.32
C LYS A 81 -23.36 4.75 -11.40
N ASN A 82 -23.41 4.50 -10.10
CA ASN A 82 -23.70 5.48 -9.05
C ASN A 82 -22.46 6.32 -8.66
N GLU A 83 -21.36 6.22 -9.41
CA GLU A 83 -20.07 6.88 -9.18
C GLU A 83 -19.36 6.47 -7.87
N LYS A 84 -19.81 5.37 -7.25
CA LYS A 84 -19.15 4.78 -6.08
C LYS A 84 -18.25 3.63 -6.49
N VAL A 85 -17.29 3.32 -5.63
CA VAL A 85 -16.41 2.17 -5.79
C VAL A 85 -17.04 0.97 -5.09
N GLU A 86 -17.13 -0.14 -5.81
CA GLU A 86 -17.64 -1.42 -5.35
C GLU A 86 -16.59 -2.50 -5.64
N TRP A 87 -16.45 -3.48 -4.74
CA TRP A 87 -15.59 -4.63 -4.99
C TRP A 87 -16.34 -5.64 -5.86
N LYS A 88 -15.77 -6.01 -7.01
CA LYS A 88 -16.35 -6.97 -7.95
C LYS A 88 -15.40 -8.14 -8.20
N GLN A 89 -15.97 -9.32 -8.40
CA GLN A 89 -15.23 -10.53 -8.73
C GLN A 89 -14.62 -10.42 -10.13
N ALA A 90 -13.32 -10.68 -10.25
CA ALA A 90 -12.64 -10.84 -11.52
C ALA A 90 -13.02 -12.19 -12.14
N THR A 91 -13.68 -12.15 -13.30
CA THR A 91 -14.16 -13.36 -14.01
C THR A 91 -13.11 -13.95 -14.94
N LEU A 92 -12.18 -13.12 -15.42
CA LEU A 92 -11.17 -13.47 -16.40
C LEU A 92 -9.92 -12.60 -16.16
N LEU A 93 -8.77 -13.24 -16.21
CA LEU A 93 -7.46 -12.60 -16.24
C LEU A 93 -6.87 -12.81 -17.64
N SER A 94 -6.17 -11.82 -18.20
CA SER A 94 -5.61 -11.92 -19.54
C SER A 94 -4.28 -11.20 -19.67
N ARG A 95 -3.35 -11.77 -20.45
CA ARG A 95 -2.13 -11.10 -20.90
C ARG A 95 -1.96 -11.27 -22.40
N HIS A 96 -1.25 -10.32 -23.02
CA HIS A 96 -0.90 -10.39 -24.43
C HIS A 96 0.36 -9.58 -24.72
N ALA A 97 1.05 -9.95 -25.80
CA ALA A 97 2.18 -9.18 -26.29
C ALA A 97 1.69 -7.88 -26.94
N CYS A 98 2.13 -6.74 -26.41
CA CYS A 98 1.87 -5.43 -27.01
C CYS A 98 3.07 -5.01 -27.87
N LYS A 99 2.85 -4.78 -29.16
CA LYS A 99 3.88 -4.26 -30.09
C LYS A 99 3.89 -2.73 -30.16
N GLU A 100 2.84 -2.10 -29.65
CA GLU A 100 2.68 -0.65 -29.69
C GLU A 100 3.38 0.03 -28.52
N LYS A 101 3.65 1.34 -28.70
CA LYS A 101 4.17 2.16 -27.60
C LYS A 101 3.03 2.43 -26.61
N LEU A 102 3.33 2.25 -25.33
CA LEU A 102 2.40 2.55 -24.24
C LEU A 102 2.26 4.07 -24.03
N LEU A 103 1.10 4.48 -23.52
CA LEU A 103 0.81 5.85 -23.12
C LEU A 103 1.00 6.00 -21.61
N GLU A 104 1.86 6.94 -21.18
CA GLU A 104 1.90 7.39 -19.78
C GLU A 104 0.97 8.59 -19.60
N LEU A 105 -0.09 8.43 -18.82
CA LEU A 105 -0.99 9.51 -18.44
C LEU A 105 -0.55 10.10 -17.10
N SER A 106 -0.40 11.42 -17.04
CA SER A 106 -0.09 12.15 -15.80
C SER A 106 -1.23 13.09 -15.44
N LEU A 107 -1.82 12.89 -14.26
CA LEU A 107 -2.90 13.70 -13.74
C LEU A 107 -2.38 14.86 -12.88
N ARG A 108 -3.14 15.97 -12.81
CA ARG A 108 -2.82 17.12 -11.94
C ARG A 108 -2.66 16.72 -10.46
N SER A 109 -3.30 15.64 -10.02
CA SER A 109 -3.15 15.10 -8.68
C SER A 109 -1.81 14.40 -8.43
N GLY A 110 -0.90 14.36 -9.40
CA GLY A 110 0.36 13.60 -9.35
C GLY A 110 0.19 12.09 -9.49
N ARG A 111 -1.00 11.63 -9.90
CA ARG A 111 -1.23 10.21 -10.24
C ARG A 111 -0.73 9.97 -11.65
N LYS A 112 -0.17 8.79 -11.86
CA LYS A 112 0.30 8.30 -13.16
C LYS A 112 -0.30 6.93 -13.43
N ILE A 113 -0.51 6.62 -14.69
CA ILE A 113 -0.87 5.29 -15.17
C ILE A 113 -0.27 5.08 -16.56
N THR A 114 0.16 3.86 -16.84
CA THR A 114 0.72 3.45 -18.13
C THR A 114 -0.15 2.37 -18.74
N ALA A 115 -0.68 2.61 -19.93
CA ALA A 115 -1.60 1.68 -20.59
C ALA A 115 -1.40 1.66 -22.11
N THR A 116 -2.01 0.67 -22.78
CA THR A 116 -2.07 0.62 -24.24
C THR A 116 -2.92 1.78 -24.79
N PRO A 117 -2.66 2.23 -26.04
CA PRO A 117 -3.48 3.27 -26.68
C PRO A 117 -4.97 2.94 -26.76
N PHE A 118 -5.32 1.65 -26.84
CA PHE A 118 -6.70 1.20 -26.94
C PHE A 118 -7.38 0.92 -25.60
N HIS A 119 -6.65 1.02 -24.48
CA HIS A 119 -7.25 0.88 -23.16
C HIS A 119 -8.39 1.89 -22.97
N SER A 120 -9.53 1.40 -22.49
CA SER A 120 -10.69 2.25 -22.21
C SER A 120 -10.48 3.00 -20.90
N PHE A 121 -10.78 4.28 -20.87
CA PHE A 121 -10.74 5.14 -19.70
C PHE A 121 -12.11 5.80 -19.54
N VAL A 122 -12.44 6.23 -18.33
CA VAL A 122 -13.64 7.04 -18.11
C VAL A 122 -13.24 8.52 -18.00
N ILE A 123 -14.01 9.39 -18.66
CA ILE A 123 -13.93 10.84 -18.45
C ILE A 123 -15.28 11.38 -18.00
N ARG A 124 -15.27 12.55 -17.35
CA ARG A 124 -16.49 13.31 -17.06
C ARG A 124 -16.72 14.37 -18.14
N ARG A 125 -17.83 14.25 -18.87
CA ARG A 125 -18.32 15.22 -19.87
C ARG A 125 -19.80 15.48 -19.61
N ASP A 126 -20.20 16.75 -19.58
CA ASP A 126 -21.59 17.17 -19.30
C ASP A 126 -22.20 16.53 -18.04
N ASN A 127 -21.38 16.41 -16.99
CA ASN A 127 -21.71 15.73 -15.73
C ASN A 127 -22.06 14.24 -15.83
N LEU A 128 -21.76 13.60 -16.97
CA LEU A 128 -21.89 12.17 -17.17
C LEU A 128 -20.52 11.52 -17.30
N LEU A 129 -20.44 10.26 -16.87
CA LEU A 129 -19.28 9.40 -17.09
C LEU A 129 -19.36 8.78 -18.48
N VAL A 130 -18.33 9.02 -19.30
CA VAL A 130 -18.26 8.57 -20.69
C VAL A 130 -16.97 7.78 -20.90
N PRO A 131 -17.04 6.54 -21.41
CA PRO A 131 -15.85 5.78 -21.78
C PRO A 131 -15.18 6.38 -23.02
N VAL A 132 -13.85 6.41 -23.02
CA VAL A 132 -13.01 6.92 -24.10
C VAL A 132 -11.75 6.06 -24.23
N SER A 133 -11.28 5.84 -25.45
CA SER A 133 -10.00 5.16 -25.68
C SER A 133 -8.82 6.04 -25.22
N GLY A 134 -7.74 5.44 -24.73
CA GLY A 134 -6.51 6.13 -24.33
C GLY A 134 -5.96 7.06 -25.41
N SER A 135 -6.03 6.63 -26.67
CA SER A 135 -5.64 7.39 -27.86
C SER A 135 -6.43 8.69 -28.07
N SER A 136 -7.65 8.76 -27.54
CA SER A 136 -8.55 9.91 -27.67
C SER A 136 -8.43 10.92 -26.53
N LEU A 137 -7.68 10.59 -25.47
CA LEU A 137 -7.48 11.47 -24.31
C LEU A 137 -6.67 12.72 -24.67
N LYS A 138 -7.09 13.85 -24.11
CA LYS A 138 -6.47 15.16 -24.32
C LYS A 138 -6.20 15.84 -22.99
N LYS A 139 -5.22 16.76 -22.98
CA LYS A 139 -4.96 17.62 -21.82
C LYS A 139 -6.22 18.42 -21.50
N GLY A 140 -6.63 18.36 -20.23
CA GLY A 140 -7.87 19.00 -19.76
C GLY A 140 -9.01 18.03 -19.51
N ASP A 141 -8.95 16.80 -20.06
CA ASP A 141 -9.91 15.76 -19.74
C ASP A 141 -9.91 15.44 -18.25
N ARG A 142 -11.10 15.21 -17.71
CA ARG A 142 -11.32 14.97 -16.28
C ARG A 142 -11.59 13.51 -16.05
N LEU A 143 -10.58 12.79 -15.58
CA LEU A 143 -10.69 11.37 -15.28
C LEU A 143 -11.10 11.19 -13.80
N PRO A 144 -12.03 10.28 -13.49
CA PRO A 144 -12.37 9.95 -12.13
C PRO A 144 -11.18 9.23 -11.47
N VAL A 145 -10.95 9.57 -10.21
CA VAL A 145 -9.90 8.99 -9.38
C VAL A 145 -10.50 8.50 -8.08
N LEU A 146 -9.91 7.45 -7.52
CA LEU A 146 -10.31 6.92 -6.24
C LEU A 146 -10.24 8.01 -5.16
N ARG A 147 -11.40 8.34 -4.58
CA ARG A 147 -11.53 9.21 -3.41
C ARG A 147 -11.82 8.43 -2.14
N ASN A 148 -12.65 7.40 -2.23
CA ASN A 148 -13.04 6.55 -1.11
C ASN A 148 -12.86 5.09 -1.50
N LEU A 149 -12.10 4.34 -0.71
CA LEU A 149 -11.87 2.91 -0.86
C LEU A 149 -12.45 2.19 0.35
N ALA A 150 -13.65 1.64 0.22
CA ALA A 150 -14.16 0.76 1.27
C ALA A 150 -13.30 -0.50 1.38
N CYS A 151 -13.24 -1.11 2.56
CA CYS A 151 -12.73 -2.48 2.68
C CYS A 151 -13.66 -3.42 1.89
N PRO A 152 -13.16 -4.50 1.26
CA PRO A 152 -14.04 -5.50 0.69
C PRO A 152 -14.99 -6.07 1.76
N PRO A 153 -16.25 -6.38 1.40
CA PRO A 153 -17.19 -6.99 2.33
C PRO A 153 -16.62 -8.27 2.97
N GLY A 154 -16.87 -8.47 4.27
CA GLY A 154 -16.40 -9.66 4.99
C GLY A 154 -14.94 -9.64 5.42
N ILE A 155 -14.15 -8.63 5.01
CA ILE A 155 -12.75 -8.50 5.40
C ILE A 155 -12.60 -7.49 6.53
N ALA A 156 -12.15 -7.98 7.69
CA ALA A 156 -11.70 -7.14 8.80
C ALA A 156 -10.53 -7.84 9.50
N VAL A 157 -9.32 -7.61 9.00
CA VAL A 157 -8.12 -8.17 9.65
C VAL A 157 -7.95 -7.50 11.00
N LYS A 158 -7.99 -8.31 12.07
CA LYS A 158 -7.89 -7.86 13.47
C LYS A 158 -6.52 -8.13 14.09
N ALA A 159 -5.76 -9.05 13.52
CA ALA A 159 -4.41 -9.36 13.95
C ALA A 159 -3.58 -9.82 12.74
N VAL A 160 -2.26 -9.68 12.85
CA VAL A 160 -1.30 -10.18 11.87
C VAL A 160 -0.46 -11.30 12.49
N ASP A 161 -0.34 -12.42 11.78
CA ASP A 161 0.63 -13.47 12.13
C ASP A 161 2.03 -13.01 11.71
N ILE A 162 2.94 -12.84 12.68
CA ILE A 162 4.30 -12.38 12.40
C ILE A 162 5.20 -13.50 11.86
N VAL A 163 4.81 -14.77 12.04
CA VAL A 163 5.66 -15.93 11.71
C VAL A 163 6.01 -16.00 10.22
N PRO A 164 5.08 -15.84 9.25
CA PRO A 164 5.42 -15.90 7.83
C PRO A 164 6.50 -14.88 7.44
N ALA A 165 6.37 -13.63 7.91
CA ALA A 165 7.34 -12.58 7.65
C ALA A 165 8.71 -12.88 8.30
N LEU A 166 8.70 -13.42 9.52
CA LEU A 166 9.93 -13.75 10.26
C LEU A 166 10.65 -14.99 9.72
N GLN A 167 9.93 -16.01 9.25
CA GLN A 167 10.53 -17.22 8.66
C GLN A 167 11.37 -16.90 7.42
N MET A 168 10.98 -15.88 6.66
CA MET A 168 11.75 -15.40 5.52
C MET A 168 13.00 -14.60 5.93
N ALA A 169 12.96 -13.94 7.09
CA ALA A 169 14.00 -13.03 7.55
C ALA A 169 15.02 -13.67 8.52
N MET A 170 14.62 -14.71 9.26
CA MET A 170 15.37 -15.29 10.37
C MET A 170 15.61 -16.78 10.20
N LYS A 171 16.86 -17.22 10.38
CA LYS A 171 17.23 -18.65 10.31
C LYS A 171 16.85 -19.46 11.55
N HIS A 172 16.92 -18.84 12.73
CA HIS A 172 16.76 -19.52 14.00
C HIS A 172 15.68 -18.84 14.85
N MET A 173 14.46 -19.34 14.72
CA MET A 173 13.32 -18.96 15.54
C MET A 173 12.47 -20.19 15.91
N SER A 174 11.68 -20.07 16.97
CA SER A 174 10.66 -21.07 17.32
C SER A 174 9.36 -20.38 17.67
N SER A 175 8.24 -21.07 17.46
CA SER A 175 6.93 -20.63 17.94
C SER A 175 6.34 -21.70 18.85
N SER A 176 5.92 -21.30 20.04
CA SER A 176 5.26 -22.19 21.01
C SER A 176 4.36 -21.36 21.93
N ASN A 177 3.21 -21.92 22.33
CA ASN A 177 2.27 -21.29 23.27
C ASN A 177 1.86 -19.86 22.89
N GLY A 178 1.61 -19.61 21.60
CA GLY A 178 1.20 -18.28 21.11
C GLY A 178 2.32 -17.23 21.06
N LEU A 179 3.55 -17.61 21.41
CA LEU A 179 4.72 -16.73 21.40
C LEU A 179 5.72 -17.16 20.32
N VAL A 180 6.53 -16.21 19.89
CA VAL A 180 7.66 -16.39 18.98
C VAL A 180 8.94 -16.03 19.72
N TYR A 181 9.96 -16.87 19.58
CA TYR A 181 11.27 -16.74 20.23
C TYR A 181 12.36 -16.69 19.17
N ALA A 182 13.29 -15.75 19.29
CA ALA A 182 14.54 -15.76 18.52
C ALA A 182 15.63 -16.54 19.28
N TYR A 183 16.59 -17.12 18.55
CA TYR A 183 17.77 -17.77 19.13
C TYR A 183 19.06 -16.93 18.94
N PRO A 184 19.98 -16.96 19.92
CA PRO A 184 19.86 -17.64 21.23
C PRO A 184 18.77 -17.00 22.11
N ARG A 185 18.08 -17.82 22.92
CA ARG A 185 16.98 -17.35 23.78
C ARG A 185 17.46 -16.45 24.92
N GLU A 186 18.72 -16.59 25.31
CA GLU A 186 19.31 -15.81 26.39
C GLU A 186 19.33 -14.32 26.02
N GLY A 187 18.66 -13.50 26.83
CA GLY A 187 18.50 -12.07 26.58
C GLY A 187 17.42 -11.68 25.54
N SER A 188 16.85 -12.64 24.80
CA SER A 188 15.82 -12.36 23.80
C SER A 188 14.41 -12.42 24.40
N LYS A 189 13.66 -11.32 24.33
CA LYS A 189 12.26 -11.26 24.75
C LYS A 189 11.36 -11.79 23.63
N PRO A 190 10.42 -12.71 23.92
CA PRO A 190 9.50 -13.21 22.90
C PRO A 190 8.50 -12.13 22.48
N LEU A 191 7.89 -12.31 21.31
CA LEU A 191 6.73 -11.54 20.87
C LEU A 191 5.50 -12.43 20.73
N PRO A 192 4.28 -11.88 20.88
CA PRO A 192 3.06 -12.57 20.46
C PRO A 192 3.14 -12.97 18.99
N ARG A 193 2.73 -14.19 18.67
CA ARG A 193 2.62 -14.65 17.28
C ARG A 193 1.60 -13.82 16.50
N GLN A 194 0.49 -13.48 17.15
CA GLN A 194 -0.56 -12.63 16.61
C GLN A 194 -0.41 -11.24 17.23
N LEU A 195 -0.06 -10.25 16.42
CA LEU A 195 -0.09 -8.85 16.85
C LEU A 195 -1.45 -8.28 16.50
N GLU A 196 -2.19 -7.79 17.49
CA GLU A 196 -3.46 -7.12 17.25
C GLU A 196 -3.24 -5.86 16.40
N LEU A 197 -4.08 -5.69 15.37
CA LEU A 197 -4.12 -4.48 14.56
C LEU A 197 -4.92 -3.43 15.32
N ASP A 198 -4.34 -2.92 16.40
CA ASP A 198 -4.94 -1.91 17.26
C ASP A 198 -4.38 -0.51 16.98
N GLY A 199 -4.76 0.46 17.83
CA GLY A 199 -4.27 1.83 17.67
C GLY A 199 -2.80 1.99 18.05
N GLU A 200 -2.30 1.19 18.99
CA GLU A 200 -0.94 1.31 19.52
C GLU A 200 0.08 0.79 18.50
N PHE A 201 -0.16 -0.42 18.00
CA PHE A 201 0.65 -1.01 16.94
C PHE A 201 0.51 -0.24 15.62
N GLY A 202 -0.70 0.24 15.30
CA GLY A 202 -0.92 1.14 14.16
C GLY A 202 -0.04 2.39 14.26
N TRP A 203 -0.10 3.10 15.38
CA TRP A 203 0.71 4.30 15.61
C TRP A 203 2.21 4.01 15.54
N LEU A 204 2.69 2.91 16.14
CA LEU A 204 4.10 2.51 16.05
C LEU A 204 4.56 2.30 14.60
N LEU A 205 3.75 1.61 13.78
CA LEU A 205 4.07 1.44 12.36
C LEU A 205 4.11 2.76 11.62
N GLY A 206 3.18 3.68 11.94
CA GLY A 206 3.17 5.03 11.38
C GLY A 206 4.47 5.77 11.65
N ILE A 207 4.87 5.88 12.92
CA ILE A 207 6.08 6.60 13.29
C ILE A 207 7.35 5.88 12.79
N TYR A 208 7.33 4.55 12.70
CA TYR A 208 8.39 3.78 12.04
C TYR A 208 8.53 4.15 10.56
N LEU A 209 7.42 4.25 9.83
CA LEU A 209 7.44 4.61 8.42
C LEU A 209 7.97 6.03 8.18
N ALA A 210 7.72 6.96 9.10
CA ALA A 210 8.31 8.30 9.07
C ALA A 210 9.80 8.25 9.45
N GLU A 211 10.11 7.94 10.71
CA GLU A 211 11.42 8.21 11.32
C GLU A 211 12.18 6.95 11.75
N GLY A 212 11.57 5.77 11.61
CA GLY A 212 12.14 4.51 12.05
C GLY A 212 13.28 3.99 11.18
N ASN A 213 14.22 3.30 11.82
CA ASN A 213 15.26 2.49 11.20
C ASN A 213 15.52 1.23 12.04
N SER A 214 15.59 0.06 11.41
CA SER A 214 15.82 -1.21 12.11
C SER A 214 17.17 -1.81 11.74
N THR A 215 17.86 -2.34 12.75
CA THR A 215 19.02 -3.23 12.58
C THR A 215 18.55 -4.69 12.68
N HIS A 216 19.47 -5.63 12.89
CA HIS A 216 19.11 -7.02 13.20
C HIS A 216 18.62 -7.21 14.64
N ASN A 217 18.92 -6.27 15.55
CA ASN A 217 18.73 -6.46 16.99
C ASN A 217 17.73 -5.47 17.62
N PHE A 218 17.53 -4.32 16.99
CA PHE A 218 16.68 -3.26 17.53
C PHE A 218 16.04 -2.41 16.44
N THR A 219 14.97 -1.73 16.82
CA THR A 219 14.33 -0.67 16.02
C THR A 219 14.58 0.67 16.69
N SER A 220 15.18 1.60 15.97
CA SER A 220 15.44 2.98 16.40
C SER A 220 14.40 3.91 15.81
N ILE A 221 13.85 4.82 16.62
CA ILE A 221 12.99 5.91 16.18
C ILE A 221 13.56 7.20 16.75
N SER A 222 13.81 8.18 15.90
CA SER A 222 14.49 9.42 16.23
C SER A 222 13.50 10.57 16.28
N ASN A 223 13.15 11.09 17.45
CA ASN A 223 12.20 12.19 17.59
C ASN A 223 12.46 13.05 18.85
N THR A 224 12.27 14.36 18.75
CA THR A 224 12.52 15.31 19.85
C THR A 224 11.27 15.64 20.69
N ASP A 225 10.08 15.26 20.23
CA ASP A 225 8.83 15.46 20.95
C ASP A 225 8.70 14.44 22.10
N LEU A 226 8.65 14.94 23.34
CA LEU A 226 8.55 14.12 24.54
C LEU A 226 7.30 13.23 24.58
N THR A 227 6.22 13.64 23.93
CA THR A 227 4.97 12.85 23.82
C THR A 227 5.16 11.66 22.89
N ILE A 228 5.83 11.87 21.75
CA ILE A 228 6.18 10.79 20.82
C ILE A 228 7.15 9.81 21.49
N GLN A 229 8.16 10.34 22.16
CA GLN A 229 9.11 9.55 22.94
C GLN A 229 8.40 8.67 23.98
N GLN A 230 7.48 9.25 24.75
CA GLN A 230 6.75 8.50 25.78
C GLN A 230 5.90 7.38 25.18
N LYS A 231 5.20 7.61 24.06
CA LYS A 231 4.43 6.56 23.38
C LYS A 231 5.29 5.40 22.91
N ILE A 232 6.52 5.67 22.45
CA ILE A 232 7.47 4.60 22.06
C ILE A 232 7.85 3.76 23.29
N ARG A 233 8.11 4.40 24.44
CA ARG A 233 8.40 3.71 25.71
C ARG A 233 7.21 2.88 26.18
N ASP A 234 6.01 3.43 26.09
CA ASP A 234 4.79 2.75 26.50
C ASP A 234 4.55 1.49 25.67
N PHE A 235 4.75 1.56 24.35
CA PHE A 235 4.70 0.37 23.48
C PHE A 235 5.72 -0.69 23.87
N ALA A 236 6.98 -0.28 24.05
CA ALA A 236 8.02 -1.23 24.46
C ALA A 236 7.67 -1.90 25.79
N LYS A 237 7.19 -1.14 26.77
CA LYS A 237 6.76 -1.64 28.08
C LYS A 237 5.57 -2.59 27.99
N ALA A 238 4.55 -2.26 27.20
CA ALA A 238 3.36 -3.09 27.01
C ALA A 238 3.71 -4.48 26.42
N HIS A 239 4.74 -4.53 25.57
CA HIS A 239 5.25 -5.77 24.99
C HIS A 239 6.41 -6.41 25.77
N GLY A 240 6.74 -5.92 26.97
CA GLY A 240 7.81 -6.47 27.81
C GLY A 240 9.22 -6.31 27.21
N LEU A 241 9.39 -5.36 26.30
CA LEU A 241 10.64 -5.02 25.63
C LEU A 241 11.39 -3.94 26.42
N THR A 242 12.70 -3.85 26.19
CA THR A 242 13.55 -2.81 26.80
C THR A 242 13.89 -1.73 25.78
N THR A 243 14.14 -0.52 26.27
CA THR A 243 14.60 0.60 25.45
C THR A 243 15.99 1.08 25.87
N ASN A 244 16.77 1.57 24.90
CA ASN A 244 17.99 2.35 25.13
C ASN A 244 17.84 3.70 24.42
N GLU A 245 18.27 4.78 25.05
CA GLU A 245 18.08 6.14 24.55
C GLU A 245 19.44 6.83 24.35
N TYR A 246 19.56 7.59 23.26
CA TYR A 246 20.80 8.27 22.90
C TYR A 246 20.51 9.67 22.40
N ASP A 247 21.16 10.66 23.01
CA ASP A 247 21.21 12.00 22.45
C ASP A 247 22.34 12.08 21.43
N ASN A 248 22.00 12.57 20.23
CA ASN A 248 22.97 12.83 19.18
C ASN A 248 23.11 14.35 19.01
N PRO A 249 24.20 14.95 19.51
CA PRO A 249 24.48 16.37 19.29
C PRO A 249 25.02 16.65 17.87
N ARG A 250 25.19 15.61 17.03
CA ARG A 250 25.76 15.71 15.68
C ARG A 250 24.63 15.88 14.65
N GLY A 251 24.46 17.10 14.15
CA GLY A 251 23.47 17.45 13.12
C GLY A 251 23.16 18.95 13.11
N PHE A 252 22.23 19.39 12.26
CA PHE A 252 21.70 20.77 12.29
C PHE A 252 20.82 21.05 13.52
N SER A 253 20.38 19.99 14.22
CA SER A 253 19.58 20.05 15.44
C SER A 253 19.91 18.86 16.35
N LEU A 254 19.61 18.99 17.65
CA LEU A 254 19.63 17.88 18.60
C LEU A 254 18.65 16.79 18.13
N SER A 255 19.08 15.54 18.06
CA SER A 255 18.18 14.40 17.85
C SER A 255 18.21 13.48 19.06
N HIS A 256 17.08 12.87 19.38
CA HIS A 256 16.95 11.92 20.47
C HIS A 256 16.46 10.58 19.91
N ASP A 257 17.30 9.55 20.01
CA ASP A 257 17.06 8.23 19.44
C ASP A 257 16.60 7.26 20.51
N ILE A 258 15.39 6.70 20.34
CA ILE A 258 14.89 5.61 21.20
C ILE A 258 15.00 4.28 20.45
N ARG A 259 15.77 3.35 21.01
CA ARG A 259 15.97 2.00 20.47
C ARG A 259 15.16 0.97 21.24
N ILE A 260 14.18 0.35 20.62
CA ILE A 260 13.44 -0.80 21.14
C ILE A 260 14.28 -2.07 20.88
N ASN A 261 14.77 -2.70 21.94
CA ASN A 261 15.63 -3.89 21.85
C ASN A 261 14.78 -5.16 21.61
N SER A 262 14.64 -5.55 20.35
CA SER A 262 13.98 -6.78 19.94
C SER A 262 14.36 -7.15 18.50
N ALA A 263 15.06 -8.28 18.33
CA ALA A 263 15.39 -8.81 17.01
C ALA A 263 14.13 -9.23 16.25
N LEU A 264 13.14 -9.80 16.95
CA LEU A 264 11.85 -10.19 16.35
C LEU A 264 11.10 -8.97 15.81
N LEU A 265 10.99 -7.89 16.60
CA LEU A 265 10.31 -6.68 16.14
C LEU A 265 11.08 -6.03 14.98
N ALA A 266 12.41 -5.95 15.10
CA ALA A 266 13.26 -5.33 14.09
C ALA A 266 13.18 -6.06 12.74
N GLU A 267 13.30 -7.39 12.73
CA GLU A 267 13.19 -8.18 11.52
C GLU A 267 11.77 -8.19 10.95
N PHE A 268 10.75 -8.22 11.81
CA PHE A 268 9.36 -8.13 11.36
C PHE A 268 9.09 -6.78 10.66
N LEU A 269 9.47 -5.65 11.27
CA LEU A 269 9.29 -4.32 10.67
C LEU A 269 10.09 -4.18 9.37
N LYS A 270 11.33 -4.69 9.32
CA LYS A 270 12.12 -4.76 8.07
C LYS A 270 11.39 -5.54 6.98
N ALA A 271 10.89 -6.72 7.33
CA ALA A 271 10.23 -7.60 6.38
C ALA A 271 8.97 -6.95 5.79
N VAL A 272 8.13 -6.32 6.60
CA VAL A 272 6.81 -5.82 6.15
C VAL A 272 6.83 -4.36 5.67
N CYS A 273 7.68 -3.52 6.26
CA CYS A 273 7.76 -2.09 5.93
C CYS A 273 9.01 -1.72 5.14
N GLY A 274 10.10 -2.50 5.20
CA GLY A 274 11.40 -2.09 4.65
C GLY A 274 12.11 -1.05 5.53
N THR A 275 13.42 -0.89 5.32
CA THR A 275 14.28 -0.11 6.23
C THR A 275 14.83 1.19 5.66
N SER A 276 15.20 1.21 4.38
CA SER A 276 15.83 2.39 3.79
C SER A 276 14.79 3.45 3.40
N SER A 277 15.17 4.72 3.40
CA SER A 277 14.29 5.81 2.95
C SER A 277 13.70 5.62 1.53
N TYR A 278 14.35 4.82 0.68
CA TYR A 278 13.89 4.48 -0.68
C TYR A 278 13.01 3.23 -0.73
N SER A 279 13.13 2.32 0.25
CA SER A 279 12.45 1.02 0.27
C SER A 279 11.33 0.90 1.29
N LYS A 280 11.13 1.91 2.15
CA LYS A 280 9.99 1.96 3.07
C LYS A 280 8.67 1.85 2.28
N ARG A 281 7.70 1.13 2.81
CA ARG A 281 6.39 0.90 2.20
C ARG A 281 5.35 0.61 3.27
N VAL A 282 4.09 0.92 3.00
CA VAL A 282 2.98 0.48 3.85
C VAL A 282 2.91 -1.05 3.81
N PRO A 283 2.81 -1.74 4.96
CA PRO A 283 2.71 -3.19 4.98
C PRO A 283 1.37 -3.65 4.40
N LEU A 284 1.38 -4.78 3.67
CA LEU A 284 0.22 -5.24 2.89
C LEU A 284 -1.05 -5.40 3.74
N PHE A 285 -0.96 -6.00 4.92
CA PHE A 285 -2.08 -6.18 5.83
C PHE A 285 -2.76 -4.87 6.27
N ALA A 286 -2.09 -3.71 6.16
CA ALA A 286 -2.71 -2.42 6.48
C ALA A 286 -3.84 -2.06 5.50
N TYR A 287 -3.79 -2.54 4.26
CA TYR A 287 -4.82 -2.27 3.25
C TYR A 287 -6.13 -3.02 3.51
N SER A 288 -6.14 -4.02 4.38
CA SER A 288 -7.32 -4.78 4.84
C SER A 288 -7.59 -4.64 6.35
N ALA A 289 -6.79 -3.82 7.04
CA ALA A 289 -6.95 -3.56 8.46
C ALA A 289 -8.22 -2.76 8.79
N ASN A 290 -8.63 -2.83 10.05
CA ASN A 290 -9.71 -2.02 10.60
C ASN A 290 -9.35 -0.52 10.64
N GLU A 291 -10.38 0.34 10.64
CA GLU A 291 -10.19 1.79 10.57
C GLU A 291 -9.40 2.37 11.74
N LYS A 292 -9.53 1.81 12.96
CA LYS A 292 -8.80 2.29 14.14
C LYS A 292 -7.29 2.13 13.97
N PHE A 293 -6.85 0.99 13.45
CA PHE A 293 -5.45 0.75 13.11
C PHE A 293 -4.98 1.72 12.02
N ILE A 294 -5.73 1.86 10.93
CA ILE A 294 -5.37 2.73 9.79
C ILE A 294 -5.27 4.19 10.23
N SER A 295 -6.25 4.68 11.00
CA SER A 295 -6.23 6.06 11.51
C SER A 295 -5.04 6.30 12.42
N SER A 296 -4.65 5.31 13.23
CA SER A 296 -3.52 5.44 14.14
C SER A 296 -2.18 5.36 13.42
N LEU A 297 -2.07 4.52 12.38
CA LEU A 297 -0.92 4.47 11.49
C LEU A 297 -0.71 5.79 10.76
N LEU A 298 -1.77 6.34 10.16
CA LEU A 298 -1.69 7.66 9.55
C LEU A 298 -1.29 8.72 10.56
N ARG A 299 -1.86 8.68 11.78
CA ARG A 299 -1.45 9.59 12.87
C ARG A 299 0.04 9.48 13.18
N GLY A 300 0.57 8.27 13.39
CA GLY A 300 2.00 8.08 13.65
C GLY A 300 2.88 8.57 12.49
N TYR A 301 2.46 8.34 11.24
CA TYR A 301 3.19 8.80 10.07
C TYR A 301 3.25 10.34 9.98
N PHE A 302 2.13 11.02 10.24
CA PHE A 302 2.07 12.49 10.26
C PHE A 302 2.66 13.10 11.55
N ASP A 303 2.68 12.38 12.67
CA ASP A 303 3.36 12.83 13.90
C ASP A 303 4.90 12.93 13.65
N GLY A 304 5.47 12.08 12.80
CA GLY A 304 6.89 12.14 12.41
C GLY A 304 7.18 13.03 11.19
N ASP A 305 6.57 12.73 10.03
CA ASP A 305 6.89 13.40 8.75
C ASP A 305 5.96 14.58 8.43
N GLY A 306 4.97 14.86 9.27
CA GLY A 306 3.92 15.83 8.98
C GLY A 306 4.36 17.28 9.18
N ASN A 307 4.11 18.10 8.16
CA ASN A 307 4.26 19.55 8.20
C ASN A 307 2.92 20.23 7.87
N VAL A 308 2.39 20.99 8.83
CA VAL A 308 1.15 21.75 8.67
C VAL A 308 1.47 23.16 8.20
N SER A 309 0.93 23.54 7.04
CA SER A 309 1.01 24.90 6.51
C SER A 309 -0.34 25.57 6.67
N VAL A 310 -0.49 26.38 7.72
CA VAL A 310 -1.74 27.09 8.05
C VAL A 310 -2.15 28.03 6.92
N GLU A 311 -1.21 28.81 6.38
CA GLU A 311 -1.43 29.74 5.26
C GLU A 311 -2.01 29.03 4.03
N ARG A 312 -1.42 27.90 3.66
CA ARG A 312 -1.83 27.12 2.49
C ARG A 312 -2.99 26.16 2.80
N ARG A 313 -3.41 26.04 4.06
CA ARG A 313 -4.41 25.08 4.56
C ARG A 313 -4.14 23.64 4.10
N VAL A 314 -2.88 23.21 4.17
CA VAL A 314 -2.46 21.86 3.77
C VAL A 314 -1.61 21.20 4.83
N ILE A 315 -1.80 19.90 4.98
CA ILE A 315 -0.88 18.99 5.67
C ILE A 315 -0.02 18.35 4.58
N ARG A 316 1.30 18.36 4.77
CA ARG A 316 2.26 17.74 3.86
C ARG A 316 3.07 16.68 4.61
N ALA A 317 3.40 15.60 3.93
CA ALA A 317 4.44 14.66 4.33
C ALA A 317 5.28 14.37 3.08
N SER A 318 6.56 14.06 3.29
CA SER A 318 7.51 13.82 2.20
C SER A 318 8.24 12.51 2.41
N SER A 319 8.45 11.75 1.34
CA SER A 319 9.26 10.53 1.39
C SER A 319 10.03 10.37 0.09
N LYS A 320 11.18 9.69 0.17
CA LYS A 320 11.96 9.27 -1.01
C LYS A 320 11.40 7.98 -1.62
N SER A 321 10.55 7.25 -0.89
CA SER A 321 9.88 6.06 -1.39
C SER A 321 8.55 6.44 -2.05
N LYS A 322 8.50 6.30 -3.38
CA LYS A 322 7.24 6.40 -4.14
C LYS A 322 6.21 5.39 -3.65
N GLU A 323 6.66 4.21 -3.24
CA GLU A 323 5.80 3.15 -2.73
C GLU A 323 5.10 3.54 -1.43
N LEU A 324 5.85 4.16 -0.51
CA LEU A 324 5.28 4.68 0.73
C LEU A 324 4.25 5.77 0.44
N ILE A 325 4.57 6.73 -0.43
CA ILE A 325 3.65 7.81 -0.79
C ILE A 325 2.35 7.27 -1.41
N ASP A 326 2.45 6.28 -2.30
CA ASP A 326 1.29 5.65 -2.91
C ASP A 326 0.46 4.88 -1.88
N GLY A 327 1.11 4.12 -0.98
CA GLY A 327 0.44 3.41 0.11
C GLY A 327 -0.27 4.35 1.10
N ILE A 328 0.36 5.44 1.51
CA ILE A 328 -0.27 6.46 2.39
C ILE A 328 -1.47 7.10 1.70
N CYS A 329 -1.39 7.39 0.39
CA CYS A 329 -2.54 7.88 -0.37
C CYS A 329 -3.71 6.89 -0.38
N LEU A 330 -3.43 5.58 -0.46
CA LEU A 330 -4.46 4.53 -0.39
C LEU A 330 -5.08 4.43 1.01
N LEU A 331 -4.28 4.50 2.07
CA LEU A 331 -4.80 4.52 3.45
C LEU A 331 -5.64 5.77 3.74
N LEU A 332 -5.26 6.93 3.20
CA LEU A 332 -6.10 8.13 3.26
C LEU A 332 -7.43 7.94 2.52
N ALA A 333 -7.41 7.29 1.35
CA ALA A 333 -8.61 6.95 0.61
C ALA A 333 -9.51 5.94 1.35
N ARG A 334 -8.93 5.02 2.16
CA ARG A 334 -9.69 4.14 3.06
C ARG A 334 -10.52 4.92 4.09
N LEU A 335 -10.13 6.15 4.41
CA LEU A 335 -10.83 7.07 5.32
C LEU A 335 -11.59 8.19 4.58
N GLY A 336 -11.75 8.07 3.25
CA GLY A 336 -12.43 9.07 2.42
C GLY A 336 -11.66 10.39 2.22
N ILE A 337 -10.37 10.42 2.55
CA ILE A 337 -9.51 11.60 2.43
C ILE A 337 -8.77 11.56 1.10
N PHE A 338 -9.00 12.55 0.25
CA PHE A 338 -8.30 12.67 -1.03
C PHE A 338 -6.95 13.36 -0.86
N ALA A 339 -5.87 12.66 -1.25
CA ALA A 339 -4.51 13.21 -1.31
C ALA A 339 -4.04 13.49 -2.74
N GLY A 340 -3.27 14.56 -2.88
CA GLY A 340 -2.51 14.90 -4.09
C GLY A 340 -1.02 14.67 -3.88
N LYS A 341 -0.33 14.23 -4.93
CA LYS A 341 1.12 13.97 -4.94
C LYS A 341 1.85 15.05 -5.72
N ARG A 342 3.02 15.44 -5.24
CA ARG A 342 3.93 16.37 -5.94
C ARG A 342 5.36 15.87 -5.76
N SER A 343 6.17 16.08 -6.78
CA SER A 343 7.61 15.89 -6.67
C SER A 343 8.24 17.26 -6.47
N ASP A 344 9.05 17.41 -5.43
CA ASP A 344 9.87 18.61 -5.28
C ASP A 344 10.95 18.58 -6.36
N LYS A 345 11.07 19.68 -7.12
CA LYS A 345 12.21 19.84 -8.02
C LYS A 345 13.44 19.96 -7.14
N LYS A 346 14.47 19.12 -7.38
CA LYS A 346 15.78 19.32 -6.76
C LYS A 346 16.23 20.75 -7.08
N THR A 347 16.23 21.63 -6.09
CA THR A 347 17.09 22.81 -6.10
C THR A 347 18.50 22.28 -5.99
N HIS A 348 19.18 22.15 -7.14
CA HIS A 348 20.63 22.08 -7.15
C HIS A 348 21.13 23.43 -6.62
N ASN A 349 21.62 23.43 -5.39
CA ASN A 349 22.55 24.45 -4.90
C ASN A 349 23.96 23.98 -5.21
#